data_AF-A0A480AB34-F1
#
_entry.id   AF-A0A480AB34-F1
#
_cell.length_a   1.000
_cell.length_b   1.000
_cell.length_c   1.000
_cell.angle_alpha   90.00
_cell.angle_beta   90.00
_cell.angle_gamma   90.00
#
_symmetry.space_group_name_H-M   'P 1'
#
loop_
_entity.id
_entity.type
_entity.pdbx_description
1 polymer ?
#
loop_
_entity_poly.entity_id
_entity_poly.type
_entity_poly.pdbx_seq_one_letter_code
_entity_poly.pdbx_strand_id
1 'polypeptide(L)'
;MKAIINDVEILNHLQPQQIDKYLKSKGWHEQSVIPNKVSIWIQDNYSENKLKIQLPVDQNFDDYSQRIYDVIETLSKAEKRSQFDILGEIITDAPNLTIQAVVSQIQTPSTTELKGEIQLFGVVFDKLRQIKTILENHDYILAIKAYQERLPIRCTGDLFKENDQFILQNPHNFQIDNI
;
A
#
# COMPACT_ATOMS: atom_id res chain seq x y z
N MET A 1 -19.49 0.96 6.29
CA MET A 1 -19.25 -0.50 6.30
C MET A 1 -17.83 -0.71 6.79
N LYS A 2 -17.58 -1.49 7.85
CA LYS A 2 -16.21 -1.71 8.34
C LYS A 2 -15.62 -2.88 7.54
N ALA A 3 -15.02 -2.59 6.39
CA ALA A 3 -14.42 -3.61 5.56
C ALA A 3 -13.23 -4.23 6.32
N ILE A 4 -13.25 -5.55 6.47
CA ILE A 4 -12.23 -6.34 7.14
C ILE A 4 -11.27 -6.82 6.05
N ILE A 5 -9.96 -6.67 6.29
CA ILE A 5 -8.94 -7.10 5.34
C ILE A 5 -8.59 -8.55 5.64
N ASN A 6 -8.94 -9.43 4.70
CA ASN A 6 -8.56 -10.84 4.71
C ASN A 6 -7.63 -11.19 3.53
N ASP A 7 -7.08 -10.17 2.87
CA ASP A 7 -6.20 -10.37 1.74
C ASP A 7 -4.81 -10.79 2.25
N VAL A 8 -4.62 -12.10 2.30
CA VAL A 8 -3.41 -12.75 2.81
C VAL A 8 -2.17 -12.27 2.06
N GLU A 9 -2.29 -11.96 0.77
CA GLU A 9 -1.17 -11.48 -0.04
C GLU A 9 -0.71 -10.12 0.48
N ILE A 10 -1.62 -9.16 0.68
CA ILE A 10 -1.26 -7.84 1.22
C ILE A 10 -0.60 -7.96 2.60
N LEU A 11 -1.16 -8.79 3.48
CA LEU A 11 -0.66 -8.94 4.85
C LEU A 11 0.73 -9.60 4.90
N ASN A 12 1.03 -10.53 3.97
CA ASN A 12 2.34 -11.17 3.87
C ASN A 12 3.45 -10.25 3.37
N HIS A 13 3.11 -9.23 2.58
CA HIS A 13 4.11 -8.30 2.05
C HIS A 13 4.48 -7.17 3.02
N LEU A 14 3.64 -6.90 4.02
CA LEU A 14 3.93 -5.88 5.04
C LEU A 14 5.20 -6.24 5.81
N GLN A 15 6.22 -5.40 5.69
CA GLN A 15 7.50 -5.60 6.36
C GLN A 15 7.38 -5.16 7.84
N PRO A 16 7.92 -5.92 8.82
CA PRO A 16 7.91 -5.52 10.23
C PRO A 16 8.48 -4.11 10.45
N GLN A 17 9.48 -3.71 9.65
CA GLN A 17 10.10 -2.38 9.72
C GLN A 17 9.14 -1.25 9.28
N GLN A 18 8.19 -1.51 8.37
CA GLN A 18 7.15 -0.54 8.00
C GLN A 18 6.21 -0.28 9.18
N ILE A 19 5.79 -1.36 9.85
CA ILE A 19 4.89 -1.29 11.01
C ILE A 19 5.61 -0.63 12.20
N ASP A 20 6.87 -0.98 12.46
CA ASP A 20 7.72 -0.33 13.47
C ASP A 20 7.77 1.20 13.29
N LYS A 21 8.08 1.67 12.06
CA LYS A 21 8.09 3.10 11.74
C LYS A 21 6.74 3.76 12.01
N TYR A 22 5.65 3.10 11.61
CA TYR A 22 4.30 3.58 11.87
C TYR A 22 3.99 3.67 13.37
N LEU A 23 4.26 2.61 14.13
CA LEU A 23 4.06 2.56 15.58
C LEU A 23 4.78 3.70 16.28
N LYS A 24 6.08 3.89 15.99
CA LYS A 24 6.88 5.02 16.49
C LYS A 24 6.25 6.37 16.17
N SER A 25 5.81 6.58 14.92
CA SER A 25 5.18 7.84 14.50
C SER A 25 3.85 8.15 15.22
N LYS A 26 3.14 7.12 15.69
CA LYS A 26 1.89 7.24 16.45
C LYS A 26 2.10 7.21 17.97
N GLY A 27 3.35 7.28 18.42
CA GLY A 27 3.70 7.36 19.85
C GLY A 27 3.62 6.01 20.59
N TRP A 28 3.58 4.89 19.87
CA TRP A 28 3.86 3.59 20.48
C TRP A 28 5.36 3.47 20.73
N HIS A 29 5.71 2.75 21.79
CA HIS A 29 7.10 2.46 22.11
C HIS A 29 7.29 0.97 22.38
N GLU A 30 8.46 0.47 21.99
CA GLU A 30 8.87 -0.91 22.23
C GLU A 30 9.16 -1.11 23.72
N GLN A 31 8.45 -2.05 24.34
CA GLN A 31 8.64 -2.41 25.74
C GLN A 31 9.68 -3.53 25.89
N SER A 32 9.64 -4.52 25.01
CA SER A 32 10.52 -5.69 25.07
C SER A 32 10.48 -6.48 23.77
N VAL A 33 11.54 -7.23 23.49
CA VAL A 33 11.62 -8.14 22.34
C VAL A 33 11.81 -9.57 22.82
N ILE A 34 11.01 -10.49 22.27
CA ILE A 34 11.27 -11.92 22.35
C ILE A 34 12.10 -12.29 21.11
N PRO A 35 13.37 -12.67 21.27
CA PRO A 35 14.28 -12.91 20.14
C PRO A 35 13.67 -13.86 19.11
N ASN A 36 13.80 -13.49 17.83
CA ASN A 36 13.32 -14.25 16.68
C ASN A 36 11.84 -14.63 16.73
N LYS A 37 11.00 -13.90 17.49
CA LYS A 37 9.54 -14.17 17.55
C LYS A 37 8.74 -12.90 17.40
N VAL A 38 8.74 -12.05 18.41
CA VAL A 38 7.86 -10.88 18.46
C VAL A 38 8.51 -9.72 19.20
N SER A 39 8.25 -8.50 18.74
CA SER A 39 8.46 -7.29 19.50
C SER A 39 7.15 -6.85 20.15
N ILE A 40 7.19 -6.45 21.42
CA ILE A 40 6.03 -6.06 22.22
C ILE A 40 6.00 -4.53 22.33
N TRP A 41 4.90 -3.95 21.86
CA TRP A 41 4.70 -2.51 21.79
C TRP A 41 3.52 -2.08 22.66
N ILE A 42 3.68 -0.93 23.32
CA ILE A 42 2.66 -0.32 24.19
C ILE A 42 2.51 1.18 23.90
N GLN A 43 1.39 1.75 24.37
CA GLN A 43 1.10 3.17 24.30
C GLN A 43 0.55 3.64 25.65
N ASP A 44 1.09 4.73 26.21
CA ASP A 44 0.82 5.17 27.59
C ASP A 44 -0.60 5.71 27.82
N ASN A 45 -1.27 6.15 26.76
CA ASN A 45 -2.54 6.90 26.85
C ASN A 45 -3.80 6.01 27.02
N TYR A 46 -3.67 4.69 27.09
CA TYR A 46 -4.80 3.78 27.25
C TYR A 46 -4.97 3.32 28.71
N SER A 47 -5.91 3.95 29.42
CA SER A 47 -5.93 4.02 30.88
C SER A 47 -6.51 2.82 31.65
N GLU A 48 -7.06 1.78 31.03
CA GLU A 48 -7.66 0.66 31.82
C GLU A 48 -7.31 -0.76 31.35
N ASN A 49 -6.77 -0.93 30.15
CA ASN A 49 -6.16 -2.16 29.68
C ASN A 49 -5.02 -1.75 28.75
N LYS A 50 -3.77 -1.96 29.16
CA LYS A 50 -2.60 -1.66 28.31
C LYS A 50 -2.77 -2.44 27.00
N LEU A 51 -3.22 -1.78 25.93
CA LEU A 51 -3.26 -2.39 24.61
C LEU A 51 -1.81 -2.72 24.25
N LYS A 52 -1.60 -3.97 23.87
CA LYS A 52 -0.29 -4.51 23.52
C LYS A 52 -0.34 -4.97 22.09
N ILE A 53 0.64 -4.56 21.31
CA ILE A 53 0.85 -5.05 19.96
C ILE A 53 2.01 -6.04 20.01
N GLN A 54 1.80 -7.23 19.44
CA GLN A 54 2.83 -8.24 19.25
C GLN A 54 3.21 -8.25 17.78
N LEU A 55 4.24 -7.49 17.43
CA LEU A 55 4.72 -7.38 16.06
C LEU A 55 5.64 -8.57 15.76
N PRO A 56 5.29 -9.49 14.84
CA PRO A 56 6.22 -10.54 14.40
C PRO A 56 7.47 -9.92 13.79
N VAL A 57 8.64 -10.45 14.17
CA VAL A 57 9.95 -9.94 13.69
C VAL A 57 10.47 -10.72 12.48
N ASP A 58 9.92 -11.90 12.20
CA ASP A 58 10.27 -12.77 11.09
C ASP A 58 9.04 -13.02 10.20
N GLN A 59 9.20 -12.81 8.90
CA GLN A 59 8.18 -13.04 7.88
C GLN A 59 8.04 -14.50 7.47
N ASN A 60 9.01 -15.36 7.82
CA ASN A 60 9.01 -16.77 7.42
C ASN A 60 8.07 -17.65 8.27
N PHE A 61 7.29 -17.07 9.17
CA PHE A 61 6.30 -17.83 9.94
C PHE A 61 5.09 -18.21 9.10
N ASP A 62 4.66 -19.46 9.21
CA ASP A 62 3.47 -19.97 8.51
C ASP A 62 2.20 -19.16 8.84
N ASP A 63 2.13 -18.60 10.06
CA ASP A 63 1.02 -17.78 10.56
C ASP A 63 1.28 -16.27 10.49
N TYR A 64 2.26 -15.83 9.69
CA TYR A 64 2.66 -14.42 9.61
C TYR A 64 1.49 -13.47 9.28
N SER A 65 0.74 -13.75 8.21
CA SER A 65 -0.43 -12.95 7.83
C SER A 65 -1.46 -12.83 8.94
N GLN A 66 -1.71 -13.92 9.70
CA GLN A 66 -2.63 -13.92 10.84
C GLN A 66 -2.12 -13.02 11.97
N ARG A 67 -0.81 -13.05 12.25
CA ARG A 67 -0.20 -12.17 13.26
C ARG A 67 -0.26 -10.71 12.84
N ILE A 68 0.00 -10.41 11.57
CA ILE A 68 -0.13 -9.05 11.03
C ILE A 68 -1.59 -8.59 11.09
N TYR A 69 -2.55 -9.47 10.78
CA TYR A 69 -3.97 -9.17 10.96
C TYR A 69 -4.28 -8.74 12.40
N ASP A 70 -3.82 -9.49 13.40
CA ASP A 70 -4.03 -9.16 14.83
C ASP A 70 -3.42 -7.80 15.21
N VAL A 71 -2.25 -7.47 14.66
CA VAL A 71 -1.58 -6.17 14.83
C VAL A 71 -2.47 -5.04 14.26
N ILE A 72 -2.93 -5.18 13.01
CA ILE A 72 -3.76 -4.17 12.34
C ILE A 72 -5.14 -4.06 13.00
N GLU A 73 -5.71 -5.17 13.48
CA GLU A 73 -6.96 -5.17 14.24
C GLU A 73 -6.81 -4.40 15.56
N THR A 74 -5.71 -4.63 16.28
CA THR A 74 -5.39 -3.90 17.51
C THR A 74 -5.23 -2.40 17.24
N LEU A 75 -4.52 -2.02 16.18
CA LEU A 75 -4.39 -0.63 15.75
C LEU A 75 -5.74 -0.02 15.37
N SER A 76 -6.59 -0.74 14.64
CA SER A 76 -7.94 -0.28 14.28
C SER A 76 -8.79 0.03 15.51
N LYS A 77 -8.71 -0.81 16.55
CA LYS A 77 -9.39 -0.59 17.84
C LYS A 77 -8.80 0.60 18.61
N ALA A 78 -7.47 0.68 18.67
CA ALA A 78 -6.75 1.75 19.38
C ALA A 78 -6.94 3.14 18.74
N GLU A 79 -6.95 3.22 17.41
CA GLU A 79 -7.08 4.48 16.68
C GLU A 79 -8.53 4.84 16.34
N LYS A 80 -9.48 3.90 16.49
CA LYS A 80 -10.88 4.02 16.03
C LYS A 80 -10.98 4.33 14.54
N ARG A 81 -10.10 3.72 13.74
CA ARG A 81 -10.00 3.89 12.28
C ARG A 81 -10.23 2.57 11.55
N SER A 82 -10.52 2.64 10.26
CA SER A 82 -10.61 1.43 9.43
C SER A 82 -9.22 0.77 9.28
N GLN A 83 -9.20 -0.53 9.01
CA GLN A 83 -7.95 -1.25 8.74
C GLN A 83 -7.29 -0.71 7.46
N PHE A 84 -8.08 -0.40 6.42
CA PHE A 84 -7.61 0.19 5.18
C PHE A 84 -6.95 1.56 5.39
N ASP A 85 -7.50 2.40 6.26
CA ASP A 85 -6.91 3.69 6.58
C ASP A 85 -5.50 3.56 7.16
N ILE A 86 -5.34 2.61 8.08
CA ILE A 86 -4.07 2.32 8.75
C ILE A 86 -3.08 1.73 7.74
N LEU A 87 -3.51 0.72 6.96
CA LEU A 87 -2.67 0.13 5.92
C LEU A 87 -2.20 1.15 4.88
N GLY A 88 -3.08 2.04 4.45
CA GLY A 88 -2.72 3.10 3.50
C GLY A 88 -1.71 4.13 4.04
N GLU A 89 -1.38 4.09 5.34
CA GLU A 89 -0.27 4.86 5.95
C GLU A 89 0.97 4.00 6.22
N ILE A 90 0.81 2.71 6.48
CA ILE A 90 1.92 1.77 6.73
C ILE A 90 2.60 1.37 5.43
N ILE A 91 1.82 1.10 4.39
CA ILE A 91 2.31 0.50 3.15
C ILE A 91 3.23 1.48 2.42
N THR A 92 4.48 1.05 2.26
CA THR A 92 5.47 1.73 1.42
C THR A 92 5.90 0.87 0.25
N ASP A 93 5.62 -0.43 0.26
CA ASP A 93 5.75 -1.31 -0.90
C ASP A 93 4.60 -2.32 -0.95
N ALA A 94 4.21 -2.70 -2.17
CA ALA A 94 3.24 -3.77 -2.42
C ALA A 94 3.50 -4.34 -3.82
N PRO A 95 4.11 -5.53 -3.94
CA PRO A 95 4.39 -6.12 -5.23
C PRO A 95 3.12 -6.60 -5.92
N ASN A 96 3.14 -6.62 -7.25
CA ASN A 96 2.06 -7.17 -8.09
C ASN A 96 0.64 -6.64 -7.76
N LEU A 97 0.53 -5.38 -7.31
CA LEU A 97 -0.74 -4.76 -6.95
C LEU A 97 -1.49 -4.33 -8.21
N THR A 98 -2.73 -4.78 -8.34
CA THR A 98 -3.66 -4.26 -9.34
C THR A 98 -4.36 -3.01 -8.83
N ILE A 99 -4.23 -1.91 -9.58
CA ILE A 99 -4.90 -0.64 -9.29
C ILE A 99 -5.95 -0.32 -10.35
N GLN A 100 -7.09 0.21 -9.92
CA GLN A 100 -8.00 0.96 -10.78
C GLN A 100 -7.68 2.45 -10.65
N ALA A 101 -7.52 3.13 -11.78
CA ALA A 101 -7.10 4.52 -11.79
C ALA A 101 -7.65 5.30 -12.98
N VAL A 102 -7.52 6.63 -12.90
CA VAL A 102 -7.67 7.53 -14.04
C VAL A 102 -6.33 8.19 -14.33
N VAL A 103 -6.01 8.34 -15.62
CA VAL A 103 -4.81 9.07 -16.03
C VAL A 103 -5.06 10.57 -15.81
N SER A 104 -4.20 11.22 -15.04
CA SER A 104 -4.34 12.63 -14.67
C SER A 104 -3.35 13.54 -15.40
N GLN A 105 -2.17 13.03 -15.76
CA GLN A 105 -1.19 13.72 -16.58
C GLN A 105 -0.46 12.74 -17.48
N ILE A 106 -0.06 13.20 -18.66
CA ILE A 106 0.79 12.47 -19.60
C ILE A 106 1.92 13.38 -20.05
N GLN A 107 3.16 12.92 -19.87
CA GLN A 107 4.31 13.57 -20.47
C GLN A 107 4.32 13.33 -21.97
N THR A 108 4.60 14.36 -22.77
CA THR A 108 4.79 14.24 -24.23
C THR A 108 5.84 13.17 -24.54
N PRO A 109 5.60 12.26 -25.50
CA PRO A 109 6.57 11.22 -25.82
C PRO A 109 7.84 11.85 -26.38
N SER A 110 8.96 11.16 -26.18
CA SER A 110 10.18 11.48 -26.90
C SER A 110 9.99 11.28 -28.40
N THR A 111 10.74 11.99 -29.24
CA THR A 111 10.64 11.85 -30.72
C THR A 111 11.08 10.48 -31.25
N THR A 112 11.72 9.68 -30.41
CA THR A 112 12.44 8.46 -30.80
C THR A 112 11.82 7.19 -30.20
N GLU A 113 11.17 7.31 -29.04
CA GLU A 113 10.57 6.18 -28.32
C GLU A 113 9.14 6.54 -27.92
N LEU A 114 8.19 5.61 -28.16
CA LEU A 114 6.82 5.67 -27.66
C LEU A 114 6.78 5.31 -26.17
N LYS A 115 7.43 6.15 -25.37
CA LYS A 115 7.61 5.99 -23.94
C LYS A 115 7.37 7.31 -23.25
N GLY A 116 6.79 7.27 -22.06
CA GLY A 116 6.61 8.48 -21.26
C GLY A 116 6.18 8.20 -19.82
N GLU A 117 6.51 9.15 -18.95
CA GLU A 117 5.94 9.20 -17.61
C GLU A 117 4.47 9.60 -17.69
N ILE A 118 3.64 8.92 -16.90
CA ILE A 118 2.26 9.31 -16.66
C ILE A 118 2.01 9.45 -15.16
N GLN A 119 1.05 10.30 -14.83
CA GLN A 119 0.48 10.38 -13.48
C GLN A 119 -0.93 9.83 -13.49
N LEU A 120 -1.24 9.08 -12.44
CA LEU A 120 -2.50 8.41 -12.22
C LEU A 120 -3.09 8.89 -10.90
N PHE A 121 -4.42 8.99 -10.83
CA PHE A 121 -5.14 8.96 -9.57
C PHE A 121 -5.86 7.62 -9.46
N GLY A 122 -5.38 6.77 -8.54
CA GLY A 122 -5.90 5.42 -8.34
C GLY A 122 -6.30 5.16 -6.90
N VAL A 123 -7.18 4.19 -6.70
CA VAL A 123 -7.55 3.73 -5.36
C VAL A 123 -6.52 2.69 -4.90
N VAL A 124 -5.82 2.99 -3.81
CA VAL A 124 -4.82 2.12 -3.19
C VAL A 124 -5.21 2.00 -1.71
N PHE A 125 -5.61 0.79 -1.30
CA PHE A 125 -6.13 0.50 0.06
C PHE A 125 -7.20 1.51 0.52
N ASP A 126 -8.25 1.68 -0.28
CA ASP A 126 -9.41 2.57 -0.02
C ASP A 126 -9.07 4.08 0.05
N LYS A 127 -7.87 4.47 -0.38
CA LYS A 127 -7.48 5.88 -0.48
C LYS A 127 -7.15 6.25 -1.92
N LEU A 128 -7.68 7.38 -2.37
CA LEU A 128 -7.28 7.98 -3.63
C LEU A 128 -5.83 8.47 -3.49
N ARG A 129 -4.93 7.91 -4.29
CA ARG A 129 -3.50 8.21 -4.28
C ARG A 129 -3.04 8.67 -5.65
N GLN A 130 -2.12 9.63 -5.65
CA GLN A 130 -1.36 9.96 -6.85
C GLN A 130 -0.25 8.94 -7.03
N ILE A 131 -0.18 8.36 -8.23
CA ILE A 131 0.76 7.30 -8.58
C ILE A 131 1.47 7.71 -9.87
N LYS A 132 2.79 7.55 -9.91
CA LYS A 132 3.61 7.73 -11.11
C LYS A 132 3.97 6.39 -11.70
N THR A 133 4.04 6.31 -13.02
CA THR A 133 4.62 5.15 -13.71
C THR A 133 5.17 5.56 -15.07
N ILE A 134 6.01 4.72 -15.66
CA ILE A 134 6.55 4.91 -17.00
C ILE A 134 6.00 3.76 -17.85
N LEU A 135 5.29 4.10 -18.92
CA LEU A 135 4.76 3.13 -19.87
C LEU A 135 5.51 3.22 -21.19
N GLU A 136 5.48 2.11 -21.92
CA GLU A 136 6.13 1.97 -23.23
C GLU A 136 5.17 1.37 -24.25
N ASN A 137 5.40 1.69 -25.52
CA ASN A 137 4.75 1.12 -26.68
C ASN A 137 3.22 1.14 -26.58
N HIS A 138 2.59 -0.04 -26.57
CA HIS A 138 1.15 -0.20 -26.59
C HIS A 138 0.48 0.40 -25.35
N ASP A 139 1.03 0.18 -24.16
CA ASP A 139 0.45 0.62 -22.90
C ASP A 139 0.46 2.15 -22.81
N TYR A 140 1.52 2.78 -23.33
CA TYR A 140 1.60 4.23 -23.41
C TYR A 140 0.56 4.82 -24.38
N ILE A 141 0.31 4.18 -25.53
CA ILE A 141 -0.77 4.59 -26.45
C ILE A 141 -2.14 4.45 -25.79
N LEU A 142 -2.38 3.35 -25.08
CA LEU A 142 -3.63 3.14 -24.33
C LEU A 142 -3.82 4.21 -23.25
N ALA A 143 -2.75 4.60 -22.55
CA ALA A 143 -2.81 5.66 -21.56
C ALA A 143 -3.18 7.01 -22.18
N ILE A 144 -2.64 7.35 -23.36
CA ILE A 144 -3.05 8.54 -24.12
C ILE A 144 -4.54 8.53 -24.41
N LYS A 145 -5.05 7.42 -24.94
CA LYS A 145 -6.47 7.25 -25.23
C LYS A 145 -7.31 7.43 -23.96
N ALA A 146 -6.96 6.72 -22.88
CA ALA A 146 -7.67 6.80 -21.61
C ALA A 146 -7.68 8.23 -21.03
N TYR A 147 -6.57 8.95 -21.14
CA TYR A 147 -6.48 10.34 -20.70
C TYR A 147 -7.40 11.26 -21.52
N GLN A 148 -7.37 11.15 -22.85
CA GLN A 148 -8.18 11.99 -23.74
C GLN A 148 -9.68 11.73 -23.60
N GLU A 149 -10.06 10.45 -23.50
CA GLU A 149 -11.45 10.01 -23.40
C GLU A 149 -11.96 9.96 -21.94
N ARG A 150 -11.11 10.29 -20.96
CA ARG A 150 -11.41 10.24 -19.51
C ARG A 150 -11.90 8.86 -19.05
N LEU A 151 -11.32 7.81 -19.62
CA LEU A 151 -11.68 6.44 -19.31
C LEU A 151 -10.87 5.91 -18.12
N PRO A 152 -11.49 5.13 -17.23
CA PRO A 152 -10.76 4.43 -16.18
C PRO A 152 -9.85 3.37 -16.80
N ILE A 153 -8.74 3.09 -16.12
CA ILE A 153 -7.79 2.06 -16.47
C ILE A 153 -7.60 1.09 -15.32
N ARG A 154 -7.13 -0.10 -15.65
CA ARG A 154 -6.56 -1.07 -14.73
C ARG A 154 -5.11 -1.31 -15.09
N CYS A 155 -4.23 -1.34 -14.10
CA CYS A 155 -2.81 -1.62 -14.28
C CYS A 155 -2.31 -2.44 -13.10
N THR A 156 -1.39 -3.36 -13.35
CA THR A 156 -0.74 -4.18 -12.31
C THR A 156 0.74 -3.83 -12.27
N GLY A 157 1.35 -3.82 -11.09
CA GLY A 157 2.79 -3.61 -10.95
C GLY A 157 3.23 -3.57 -9.50
N ASP A 158 4.52 -3.29 -9.30
CA ASP A 158 5.12 -3.20 -7.98
C ASP A 158 4.99 -1.77 -7.47
N LEU A 159 4.11 -1.56 -6.50
CA LEU A 159 3.89 -0.26 -5.91
C LEU A 159 4.99 0.01 -4.89
N PHE A 160 5.65 1.16 -4.99
CA PHE A 160 6.63 1.65 -4.02
C PHE A 160 6.35 3.11 -3.66
N LYS A 161 6.61 3.52 -2.42
CA LYS A 161 6.43 4.89 -1.95
C LYS A 161 7.79 5.57 -1.80
N GLU A 162 8.05 6.57 -2.63
CA GLU A 162 9.26 7.41 -2.61
C GLU A 162 8.87 8.88 -2.40
N ASN A 163 9.44 9.55 -1.38
CA ASN A 163 9.20 10.97 -1.09
C ASN A 163 7.70 11.38 -1.03
N ASP A 164 6.89 10.58 -0.33
CA ASP A 164 5.43 10.73 -0.25
C ASP A 164 4.63 10.53 -1.54
N GLN A 165 5.28 10.15 -2.62
CA GLN A 165 4.66 9.80 -3.90
C GLN A 165 4.72 8.29 -4.14
N PHE A 166 3.62 7.70 -4.62
CA PHE A 166 3.64 6.32 -5.07
C PHE A 166 4.17 6.21 -6.49
N ILE A 167 5.00 5.20 -6.73
CA ILE A 167 5.57 4.83 -8.01
C ILE A 167 5.17 3.38 -8.27
N LEU A 168 4.55 3.12 -9.42
CA LEU A 168 4.25 1.77 -9.88
C LEU A 168 5.36 1.34 -10.84
N GLN A 169 6.23 0.45 -10.38
CA GLN A 169 7.29 -0.16 -11.16
C GLN A 169 6.80 -1.42 -11.87
N ASN A 170 7.51 -1.84 -12.92
CA ASN A 170 7.18 -3.02 -13.73
C ASN A 170 5.70 -3.08 -14.14
N PRO A 171 5.12 -1.99 -14.70
CA PRO A 171 3.72 -1.97 -15.06
C PRO A 171 3.43 -3.03 -16.14
N HIS A 172 2.34 -3.76 -15.95
CA HIS A 172 1.86 -4.78 -16.86
C HIS A 172 0.34 -4.95 -16.73
N ASN A 173 -0.27 -5.68 -17.66
CA ASN A 173 -1.73 -5.81 -17.76
C ASN A 173 -2.45 -4.45 -17.80
N PHE A 174 -1.84 -3.45 -18.45
CA PHE A 174 -2.45 -2.13 -18.62
C PHE A 174 -3.61 -2.24 -19.62
N GLN A 175 -4.80 -1.85 -19.17
CA GLN A 175 -6.01 -1.91 -19.99
C GLN A 175 -6.98 -0.81 -19.60
N ILE A 176 -7.79 -0.38 -20.56
CA ILE A 176 -8.95 0.47 -20.30
C ILE A 176 -10.00 -0.40 -19.59
N ASP A 177 -10.48 0.04 -18.43
CA ASP A 177 -11.48 -0.69 -17.66
C ASP A 177 -12.86 -0.38 -18.27
N ASN A 178 -13.41 -1.33 -19.02
CA ASN A 178 -14.77 -1.22 -19.54
C ASN A 178 -15.73 -1.56 -18.40
N ILE A 179 -16.23 -0.54 -17.71
CA ILE A 179 -17.30 -0.68 -16.70
C ILE A 179 -18.60 -1.11 -17.37
#